data_AF-A0A6I2VJ39-F1
#
_entry.id   AF-A0A6I2VJ39-F1
#
_cell.length_a   1.000
_cell.length_b   1.000
_cell.length_c   1.000
_cell.angle_alpha   90.00
_cell.angle_beta   90.00
_cell.angle_gamma   90.00
#
_symmetry.space_group_name_H-M   'P 1'
#
loop_
_entity.id
_entity.type
_entity.pdbx_description
1 polymer ?
#
loop_
_entity_poly.entity_id
_entity_poly.type
_entity_poly.pdbx_seq_one_letter_code
_entity_poly.pdbx_strand_id
1 'polypeptide(L)' 'MWQMTVEVLEELGETGIFISGKNLTYLEIYGPGGKMGHYFGSTWLTADAMRIDLYQNHGGGVPPDVIDRLVAVSEVTS' A
#
# COMPACT_ATOMS: atom_id res chain seq x y z
N MET A 1 -0.86 -13.06 9.03
CA MET A 1 -0.50 -11.70 9.48
C MET A 1 -0.43 -10.83 8.23
N TRP A 2 -0.80 -9.56 8.27
CA TRP A 2 -0.76 -8.69 7.09
C TRP A 2 0.49 -7.84 7.09
N GLN A 3 1.19 -7.81 5.96
CA GLN A 3 2.40 -7.03 5.77
C GLN A 3 2.60 -6.76 4.28
N MET A 4 3.08 -5.56 3.95
CA MET A 4 3.49 -5.22 2.60
C MET A 4 4.88 -5.82 2.33
N THR A 5 5.06 -6.47 1.19
CA THR A 5 6.39 -6.91 0.73
C THR A 5 6.75 -6.24 -0.59
N VAL A 6 8.03 -6.20 -0.94
CA VAL A 6 8.46 -5.62 -2.22
C VAL A 6 7.79 -6.38 -3.38
N GLU A 7 7.76 -7.71 -3.29
CA GLU A 7 7.18 -8.59 -4.30
C GLU A 7 5.70 -8.28 -4.55
N VAL A 8 4.91 -8.11 -3.48
CA VAL A 8 3.49 -7.77 -3.56
C VAL A 8 3.29 -6.39 -4.21
N LEU A 9 4.11 -5.40 -3.82
CA LEU A 9 4.01 -4.05 -4.36
C LEU A 9 4.42 -3.98 -5.84
N GLU A 10 5.40 -4.77 -6.24
CA GLU A 10 5.82 -4.89 -7.65
C GLU A 10 4.77 -5.62 -8.49
N GLU A 11 4.15 -6.69 -7.97
CA GLU A 11 3.08 -7.43 -8.63
C GLU A 11 1.84 -6.55 -8.88
N LEU A 12 1.47 -5.71 -7.92
CA LEU A 12 0.38 -4.76 -8.08
C LEU A 12 0.67 -3.68 -9.14
N GLY A 13 1.94 -3.34 -9.36
CA GLY A 13 2.38 -2.43 -10.42
C GLY A 13 1.87 -1.00 -10.25
N GLU A 14 1.16 -0.50 -11.25
CA GLU A 14 0.66 0.88 -11.30
C GLU A 14 -0.65 1.08 -10.54
N THR A 15 -0.79 2.25 -9.89
CA THR A 15 -1.95 2.58 -9.03
C THR A 15 -3.08 3.30 -9.77
N GLY A 16 -2.81 3.81 -10.97
CA GLY A 16 -3.72 4.70 -11.70
C GLY A 16 -3.65 6.16 -11.23
N ILE A 17 -2.90 6.46 -10.17
CA ILE A 17 -2.67 7.82 -9.69
C ILE A 17 -1.64 8.50 -10.60
N PHE A 18 -2.09 9.46 -11.40
CA PHE A 18 -1.24 10.16 -12.35
C PHE A 18 -0.74 11.50 -11.78
N ILE A 19 0.57 11.63 -11.59
CA ILE A 19 1.22 12.85 -11.08
C ILE A 19 2.38 13.22 -12.00
N SER A 20 2.43 14.48 -12.43
CA SER A 20 3.54 15.04 -13.24
C SER A 20 3.91 14.20 -14.47
N GLY A 21 2.91 13.67 -15.19
CA GLY A 21 3.14 12.90 -16.41
C GLY A 21 3.48 11.43 -16.20
N LYS A 22 3.40 10.91 -14.96
CA LYS A 22 3.71 9.52 -14.63
C LYS A 22 2.59 8.89 -13.78
N ASN A 23 2.30 7.62 -14.04
CA ASN A 23 1.48 6.80 -13.15
C ASN A 23 2.35 6.30 -11.98
N LEU A 24 1.92 6.58 -10.75
CA LEU A 24 2.62 6.10 -9.56
C LEU A 24 2.42 4.60 -9.40
N THR A 25 3.50 3.90 -9.05
CA THR A 25 3.44 2.49 -8.68
C THR A 25 3.15 2.30 -7.19
N TYR A 26 2.65 1.13 -6.83
CA TYR A 26 2.50 0.72 -5.43
C TYR A 26 3.84 0.76 -4.69
N LEU A 27 4.94 0.38 -5.33
CA LEU A 27 6.29 0.46 -4.76
C LEU A 27 6.72 1.91 -4.47
N GLU A 28 6.40 2.86 -5.33
CA GLU A 28 6.70 4.28 -5.12
C GLU A 28 5.86 4.94 -4.03
N ILE A 29 4.68 4.38 -3.75
CA ILE A 29 3.82 4.84 -2.66
C ILE A 29 4.24 4.13 -1.36
N TYR A 30 4.19 2.80 -1.31
CA TYR A 30 4.25 2.02 -0.08
C TYR A 30 5.57 1.26 0.14
N GLY A 31 6.50 1.26 -0.83
CA GLY A 31 7.78 0.58 -0.70
C GLY A 31 8.71 1.23 0.32
N PRO A 32 9.87 0.61 0.64
CA PRO A 32 10.80 1.12 1.67
C PRO A 32 11.25 2.57 1.48
N GLY A 33 11.40 3.01 0.23
CA GLY A 33 11.74 4.38 -0.15
C GLY A 33 10.55 5.20 -0.67
N GLY A 34 9.34 4.66 -0.56
CA GLY A 34 8.12 5.28 -1.07
C GLY A 34 7.63 6.45 -0.24
N LYS A 35 6.68 7.21 -0.79
CA LYS A 35 6.06 8.37 -0.14
C LYS A 35 5.43 8.03 1.23
N MET A 36 4.96 6.79 1.36
CA MET A 36 4.34 6.18 2.53
C MET A 36 5.19 5.02 3.06
N GLY A 37 6.49 5.01 2.80
CA GLY A 37 7.40 3.91 3.15
C GLY A 37 7.54 3.62 4.65
N HIS A 38 7.09 4.54 5.52
CA HIS A 38 7.01 4.29 6.96
C HIS A 38 6.01 3.18 7.33
N TYR A 39 5.06 2.82 6.45
CA TYR A 39 4.18 1.66 6.62
C TYR A 39 4.79 0.34 6.16
N PHE A 40 5.87 0.37 5.38
CA PHE A 40 6.41 -0.85 4.76
C PHE A 40 6.86 -1.89 5.81
N GLY A 41 7.43 -1.43 6.92
CA GLY A 41 7.84 -2.28 8.04
C GLY A 41 6.72 -2.62 9.02
N SER A 42 5.51 -2.09 8.83
CA SER A 42 4.38 -2.32 9.72
C SER A 42 3.78 -3.70 9.50
N THR A 43 3.24 -4.26 10.57
CA THR A 43 2.50 -5.51 10.53
C THR A 43 1.14 -5.31 11.17
N TRP A 44 0.12 -5.95 10.61
CA TRP A 44 -1.25 -5.87 11.11
C TRP A 44 -1.79 -7.28 11.40
N LEU A 45 -2.55 -7.37 12.49
CA LEU A 45 -3.15 -8.64 12.91
C LEU A 45 -4.25 -9.12 11.95
N THR A 46 -4.95 -8.18 11.31
CA THR A 46 -6.05 -8.45 10.38
C THR A 46 -5.99 -7.53 9.17
N ALA A 47 -6.61 -7.94 8.06
CA ALA A 47 -6.82 -7.10 6.88
C ALA A 47 -7.53 -5.79 7.23
N ASP A 48 -8.54 -5.84 8.11
CA ASP A 48 -9.30 -4.65 8.52
C ASP A 48 -8.45 -3.67 9.33
N ALA A 49 -7.55 -4.16 10.19
CA ALA A 49 -6.62 -3.30 10.92
C ALA A 49 -5.65 -2.59 9.97
N MET A 50 -5.15 -3.30 8.95
CA MET A 50 -4.34 -2.70 7.89
C MET A 50 -5.12 -1.64 7.11
N ARG A 51 -6.35 -1.96 6.68
CA ARG A 51 -7.20 -1.03 5.93
C ARG A 51 -7.47 0.25 6.73
N ILE A 52 -7.87 0.12 7.99
CA ILE A 52 -8.20 1.26 8.85
C ILE A 52 -6.99 2.15 9.07
N ASP A 53 -5.82 1.56 9.37
CA ASP A 53 -4.59 2.32 9.63
C ASP A 53 -4.14 3.12 8.40
N LEU A 54 -4.17 2.47 7.23
CA LEU A 54 -3.87 3.15 5.96
C LEU A 54 -4.88 4.26 5.70
N TYR A 55 -6.19 3.99 5.84
CA TYR A 55 -7.26 4.98 5.67
C TYR A 55 -7.16 6.20 6.58
N GLN A 56 -6.88 6.00 7.86
CA GLN A 56 -6.89 7.08 8.86
C GLN A 56 -5.75 8.08 8.69
N ASN A 57 -4.62 7.64 8.16
CA ASN A 57 -3.45 8.48 7.96
C ASN A 57 -3.37 9.10 6.55
N HIS A 58 -4.45 8.99 5.77
CA HIS A 58 -4.59 9.70 4.50
C HIS A 58 -4.96 11.17 4.68
N GLY A 59 -3.98 11.94 5.11
CA GLY A 59 -3.88 13.36 4.76
C GLY A 59 -3.61 13.55 3.26
N GLY A 60 -4.57 13.14 2.40
CA GLY A 60 -4.83 13.80 1.12
C GLY A 60 -4.16 13.28 -0.17
N GLY A 61 -4.19 11.98 -0.51
CA GLY A 61 -3.76 11.64 -1.88
C GLY A 61 -3.90 10.22 -2.42
N VAL A 62 -4.14 9.18 -1.60
CA VAL A 62 -4.29 7.81 -2.11
C VAL A 62 -5.78 7.43 -2.15
N PRO A 63 -6.33 7.05 -3.31
CA PRO A 63 -7.72 6.61 -3.44
C PRO A 63 -8.02 5.32 -2.66
N PRO A 64 -9.23 5.17 -2.06
CA PRO A 64 -9.62 3.99 -1.29
C PRO A 64 -9.43 2.64 -1.99
N ASP A 65 -9.68 2.59 -3.30
CA ASP A 65 -9.54 1.39 -4.14
C ASP A 65 -8.09 0.92 -4.28
N VAL A 66 -7.14 1.86 -4.29
CA VAL A 66 -5.70 1.54 -4.31
C VAL A 66 -5.33 0.80 -3.02
N ILE A 67 -5.79 1.30 -1.87
CA ILE A 67 -5.54 0.69 -0.56
C ILE A 67 -6.26 -0.65 -0.41
N ASP A 68 -7.52 -0.75 -0.83
CA ASP A 68 -8.27 -2.00 -0.75
C ASP A 68 -7.59 -3.12 -1.52
N ARG A 69 -7.08 -2.79 -2.72
CA ARG A 69 -6.35 -3.75 -3.54
C ARG A 69 -5.03 -4.16 -2.89
N LEU A 70 -4.32 -3.23 -2.26
CA LEU A 70 -3.11 -3.54 -1.49
C LEU A 70 -3.39 -4.49 -0.32
N VAL A 71 -4.41 -4.18 0.48
CA VAL A 71 -4.81 -4.99 1.64
C VAL A 71 -5.20 -6.41 1.21
N ALA A 72 -5.89 -6.55 0.08
CA ALA A 72 -6.36 -7.84 -0.44
C ALA A 72 -5.22 -8.81 -0.81
N VAL A 73 -4.01 -8.30 -1.11
CA VAL A 73 -2.87 -9.12 -1.54
C VAL A 73 -1.70 -9.14 -0.55
N SER A 74 -1.79 -8.38 0.55
CA SER A 74 -0.72 -8.26 1.56
C SER A 74 -0.82 -9.31 2.68
N GLU A 75 -1.47 -10.45 2.42
CA GLU A 75 -1.56 -11.54 3.39
C GLU A 75 -0.26 -12.35 3.39
N VAL A 76 0.40 -12.42 4.53
CA VAL A 76 1.49 -13.37 4.76
C VAL A 76 0.87 -14.66 5.29
N THR A 77 0.79 -15.68 4.45
CA THR A 77 0.49 -17.05 4.87
C THR A 77 1.67 -17.58 5.69
N SER A 78 1.43 -17.78 6.99
CA SER A 78 2.35 -18.42 7.93
C SER A 78 2.64 -19.87 7.55
#